data_AF-A0A3M6AL21-F1
#
_entry.id   AF-A0A3M6AL21-F1
#
_cell.length_a   1.000
_cell.length_b   1.000
_cell.length_c   1.000
_cell.angle_alpha   90.00
_cell.angle_beta   90.00
_cell.angle_gamma   90.00
#
_symmetry.space_group_name_H-M   'P 1'
#
loop_
_entity.id
_entity.type
_entity.pdbx_description
1 polymer ?
#
loop_
_entity_poly.entity_id
_entity_poly.type
_entity_poly.pdbx_seq_one_letter_code
_entity_poly.pdbx_strand_id
1 'polypeptide(L)'
;GQPAIARAMQTGPSPRTVLDDLKRACLTNDPQGTRQALDAWARQQPETLAEMAARFVPLSDALDGLNGALYSETGKLWLGEDLWRAVRKLPAAEHIKDPAGDAGLPPLYPK
;
A
#
# COMPACT_ATOMS: atom_id res chain seq x y z
N GLY A 1 -7.49 15.90 -38.38
CA GLY A 1 -6.47 15.55 -37.38
C GLY A 1 -7.10 14.60 -36.37
N GLN A 2 -6.54 13.40 -36.22
CA GLN A 2 -6.91 12.49 -35.14
C GLN A 2 -5.98 12.72 -33.95
N PRO A 3 -6.49 12.91 -32.73
CA PRO A 3 -5.64 12.90 -31.54
C PRO A 3 -5.25 11.45 -31.22
N ALA A 4 -3.95 11.22 -31.11
CA ALA A 4 -3.39 9.99 -30.58
C ALA A 4 -3.68 9.94 -29.08
N ILE A 5 -4.68 9.15 -28.68
CA ILE A 5 -4.83 8.74 -27.29
C ILE A 5 -3.64 7.84 -26.92
N ALA A 6 -2.67 8.41 -26.21
CA ALA A 6 -1.64 7.63 -25.54
C ALA A 6 -2.34 6.66 -24.58
N ARG A 7 -2.38 5.38 -24.94
CA ARG A 7 -2.75 4.30 -24.03
C ARG A 7 -1.73 4.36 -22.89
N ALA A 8 -2.10 4.98 -21.78
CA ALA A 8 -1.35 4.90 -20.55
C ALA A 8 -1.09 3.42 -20.32
N MET A 9 0.18 3.03 -20.40
CA MET A 9 0.61 1.69 -20.06
C MET A 9 0.07 1.43 -18.66
N GLN A 10 -0.91 0.55 -18.58
CA GLN A 10 -1.34 -0.06 -17.33
C GLN A 10 -0.19 -0.98 -16.91
N THR A 11 0.91 -0.36 -16.48
CA THR A 11 1.87 -1.00 -15.61
C THR A 11 1.03 -1.49 -14.43
N GLY A 12 1.09 -2.80 -14.14
CA GLY A 12 0.42 -3.35 -12.96
C GLY A 12 0.74 -2.46 -11.74
N PRO A 13 -0.17 -2.37 -10.77
CA PRO A 13 -0.06 -1.39 -9.69
C PRO A 13 1.32 -1.51 -9.06
N SER A 14 2.14 -0.49 -9.25
CA SER A 14 3.48 -0.46 -8.69
C SER A 14 3.36 -0.50 -7.16
N PRO A 15 4.37 -0.98 -6.43
CA PRO A 15 4.35 -1.04 -4.97
C PRO A 15 3.98 0.28 -4.30
N ARG A 16 4.40 1.39 -4.92
CA ARG A 16 4.00 2.74 -4.51
C ARG A 16 2.49 2.99 -4.63
N THR A 17 1.86 2.52 -5.71
CA THR A 17 0.41 2.63 -5.93
C THR A 17 -0.38 1.83 -4.91
N VAL A 18 0.08 0.62 -4.57
CA VAL A 18 -0.63 -0.23 -3.59
C VAL A 18 -0.52 0.32 -2.17
N LEU A 19 0.65 0.86 -1.79
CA LEU A 19 0.82 1.50 -0.49
C LEU A 19 -0.02 2.79 -0.37
N ASP A 20 -0.14 3.56 -1.45
CA ASP A 20 -1.01 4.74 -1.49
C ASP A 20 -2.50 4.37 -1.40
N ASP A 21 -2.93 3.33 -2.10
CA ASP A 21 -4.29 2.79 -2.03
C ASP A 21 -4.64 2.33 -0.61
N LEU A 22 -3.71 1.61 0.05
CA LEU A 22 -3.86 1.21 1.45
C LEU A 22 -4.01 2.41 2.37
N LYS A 23 -3.15 3.43 2.22
CA LYS A 23 -3.25 4.67 2.99
C LYS A 23 -4.61 5.33 2.79
N ARG A 24 -5.07 5.43 1.54
CA ARG A 24 -6.32 6.11 1.20
C ARG A 24 -7.52 5.40 1.82
N ALA A 25 -7.60 4.08 1.68
CA ALA A 25 -8.64 3.26 2.28
C ALA A 25 -8.64 3.32 3.82
N CYS A 26 -7.45 3.35 4.43
CA CYS A 26 -7.29 3.55 5.87
C CYS A 26 -7.86 4.91 6.32
N LEU A 27 -7.52 6.00 5.61
CA LEU A 27 -7.96 7.36 5.95
C LEU A 27 -9.46 7.56 5.74
N THR A 28 -10.07 6.86 4.77
CA THR A 28 -11.53 6.88 4.58
C THR A 28 -12.26 5.93 5.54
N ASN A 29 -11.55 5.24 6.44
CA ASN A 29 -12.08 4.21 7.33
C ASN A 29 -12.93 3.18 6.56
N ASP A 30 -12.47 2.79 5.38
CA ASP A 30 -13.16 1.80 4.55
C ASP A 30 -12.56 0.41 4.82
N PRO A 31 -13.17 -0.44 5.67
CA PRO A 31 -12.57 -1.71 6.06
C PRO A 31 -12.42 -2.67 4.87
N GLN A 32 -13.40 -2.69 3.95
CA GLN A 32 -13.38 -3.56 2.77
C GLN A 32 -12.23 -3.20 1.82
N GLY A 33 -12.10 -1.93 1.45
CA GLY A 33 -11.02 -1.40 0.63
C GLY A 33 -9.67 -1.54 1.33
N THR A 34 -9.62 -1.31 2.64
CA THR A 34 -8.39 -1.50 3.43
C THR A 34 -7.94 -2.96 3.36
N ARG A 35 -8.85 -3.92 3.46
CA ARG A 35 -8.50 -5.35 3.37
C ARG A 35 -7.95 -5.73 1.99
N GLN A 36 -8.56 -5.23 0.92
CA GLN A 36 -8.07 -5.46 -0.45
C GLN A 36 -6.68 -4.85 -0.67
N ALA A 37 -6.50 -3.58 -0.29
CA ALA A 37 -5.24 -2.88 -0.44
C ALA A 37 -4.13 -3.53 0.39
N LEU A 38 -4.47 -3.98 1.61
CA LEU A 38 -3.54 -4.67 2.50
C LEU A 38 -3.11 -6.03 1.96
N ASP A 39 -4.04 -6.80 1.39
CA ASP A 39 -3.73 -8.07 0.74
C ASP A 39 -2.78 -7.87 -0.45
N ALA A 40 -3.08 -6.89 -1.32
CA ALA A 40 -2.21 -6.53 -2.43
C ALA A 40 -0.82 -6.05 -1.97
N TRP A 41 -0.75 -5.31 -0.86
CA TRP A 41 0.52 -4.87 -0.27
C TRP A 41 1.30 -6.05 0.33
N ALA A 42 0.63 -6.95 1.04
CA ALA A 42 1.25 -8.11 1.67
C ALA A 42 1.83 -9.09 0.65
N ARG A 43 1.19 -9.25 -0.52
CA ARG A 43 1.73 -10.07 -1.63
C ARG A 43 3.08 -9.59 -2.16
N GLN A 44 3.45 -8.35 -1.89
CA GLN A 44 4.73 -7.76 -2.32
C GLN A 44 5.82 -7.89 -1.26
N GLN A 45 5.47 -8.37 -0.06
CA GLN A 45 6.43 -8.58 1.01
C GLN A 45 7.12 -9.95 0.83
N PRO A 46 8.38 -10.10 1.29
CA PRO A 46 9.13 -11.36 1.19
C PRO A 46 8.55 -12.48 2.08
N GLU A 47 7.65 -12.13 2.99
CA GLU A 47 7.03 -13.02 3.97
C GLU A 47 5.52 -12.76 4.04
N THR A 48 4.78 -13.67 4.64
CA THR A 48 3.31 -13.58 4.65
C THR A 48 2.80 -12.52 5.61
N LEU A 49 1.59 -12.00 5.35
CA LEU A 49 0.90 -11.08 6.27
C LEU A 49 0.79 -11.66 7.69
N ALA A 50 0.55 -12.96 7.80
CA ALA A 50 0.45 -13.65 9.09
C ALA A 50 1.77 -13.65 9.86
N GLU A 51 2.90 -13.88 9.17
CA GLU A 51 4.22 -13.84 9.81
C GLU A 51 4.62 -12.43 10.25
N MET A 52 4.34 -11.42 9.42
CA MET A 52 4.56 -10.02 9.81
C MET A 52 3.73 -9.64 11.02
N ALA A 53 2.46 -10.06 11.07
CA ALA A 53 1.58 -9.84 12.21
C ALA A 53 2.08 -10.56 13.47
N ALA A 54 2.57 -11.80 13.33
CA ALA A 54 3.10 -12.59 14.43
C ALA A 54 4.32 -11.93 15.11
N ARG A 55 5.21 -11.29 14.34
CA ARG A 55 6.39 -10.58 14.87
C ARG A 55 6.13 -9.12 15.25
N PHE A 56 5.05 -8.52 14.74
CA PHE A 56 4.75 -7.11 14.96
C PHE A 56 3.34 -6.93 15.56
N VAL A 57 3.31 -6.98 16.90
CA VAL A 57 2.10 -6.85 17.73
C VAL A 57 1.15 -5.73 17.28
N PRO A 58 1.58 -4.47 17.03
CA PRO A 58 0.65 -3.42 16.63
C PRO A 58 0.03 -3.62 15.24
N LEU A 59 0.67 -4.39 14.34
CA LEU A 59 0.00 -4.80 13.09
C LEU A 59 -1.02 -5.91 13.34
N SER A 60 -0.71 -6.86 14.23
CA SER A 60 -1.66 -7.91 14.63
C SER A 60 -2.93 -7.33 15.27
N ASP A 61 -2.76 -6.39 16.19
CA ASP A 61 -3.88 -5.69 16.86
C ASP A 61 -4.76 -4.94 15.87
N ALA A 62 -4.15 -4.16 14.98
CA ALA A 62 -4.88 -3.46 13.93
C ALA A 62 -5.57 -4.42 12.94
N LEU A 63 -4.98 -5.58 12.67
CA LEU A 63 -5.59 -6.65 11.87
C LEU A 63 -6.79 -7.29 12.57
N ASP A 64 -6.72 -7.53 13.87
CA ASP A 64 -7.87 -8.00 14.66
C ASP A 64 -9.01 -6.99 14.62
N GLY A 65 -8.69 -5.70 14.82
CA GLY A 65 -9.65 -4.62 14.68
C GLY A 65 -10.32 -4.58 13.29
N LEU A 66 -9.54 -4.81 12.23
CA LEU A 66 -10.04 -4.86 10.86
C LEU A 66 -10.98 -6.05 10.65
N ASN A 67 -10.55 -7.26 11.02
CA ASN A 67 -11.38 -8.46 10.91
C ASN A 67 -12.66 -8.32 11.75
N GLY A 68 -12.54 -7.74 12.94
CA GLY A 68 -13.67 -7.37 13.78
C GLY A 68 -14.65 -6.45 13.04
N ALA A 69 -14.18 -5.39 12.36
CA ALA A 69 -15.04 -4.50 11.60
C ALA A 69 -15.67 -5.13 10.34
N LEU A 70 -14.96 -6.06 9.69
CA LEU A 70 -15.44 -6.75 8.48
C LEU A 70 -16.53 -7.78 8.79
N TYR A 71 -16.41 -8.49 9.91
CA TYR A 71 -17.27 -9.63 10.24
C TYR A 71 -18.23 -9.35 11.41
N SER A 72 -18.09 -8.24 12.15
CA SER A 72 -19.04 -7.89 13.22
C SER A 72 -20.32 -7.30 12.62
N GLU A 73 -21.45 -7.94 12.92
CA GLU A 73 -22.79 -7.41 12.66
C GLU A 73 -23.09 -6.15 13.51
N THR A 74 -22.42 -5.99 14.66
CA THR A 74 -22.62 -4.90 15.62
C THR A 74 -21.85 -3.61 15.28
N GLY A 75 -21.08 -3.59 14.18
CA GLY A 75 -20.33 -2.40 13.76
C GLY A 75 -19.24 -2.00 14.77
N LYS A 76 -18.21 -2.84 14.94
CA LYS A 76 -17.01 -2.42 15.67
C LYS A 76 -16.45 -1.14 15.03
N LEU A 77 -16.08 -0.17 15.87
CA LEU A 77 -15.40 1.04 15.44
C LEU A 77 -14.04 0.66 14.83
N TRP A 78 -13.93 0.80 13.51
CA TRP A 78 -12.71 0.64 12.74
C TRP A 78 -11.90 1.95 12.76
N LEU A 79 -10.60 1.85 13.02
CA LEU A 79 -9.67 2.97 12.99
C LEU A 79 -8.56 2.66 11.99
N GLY A 80 -8.80 2.95 10.71
CA GLY A 80 -7.83 2.67 9.65
C GLY A 80 -6.50 3.39 9.83
N GLU A 81 -6.50 4.52 10.52
CA GLU A 81 -5.28 5.25 10.88
C GLU A 81 -4.31 4.42 11.73
N ASP A 82 -4.80 3.55 12.61
CA ASP A 82 -3.92 2.75 13.48
C ASP A 82 -3.19 1.67 12.68
N LEU A 83 -3.89 1.02 11.75
CA LEU A 83 -3.28 0.11 10.78
C LEU A 83 -2.24 0.84 9.92
N TRP A 84 -2.57 2.02 9.40
CA TRP A 84 -1.62 2.80 8.59
C TRP A 84 -0.36 3.17 9.39
N ARG A 85 -0.51 3.55 10.66
CA ARG A 85 0.62 3.81 11.56
C ARG A 85 1.45 2.56 11.81
N ALA A 86 0.81 1.40 12.00
CA ALA A 86 1.50 0.13 12.14
C ALA A 86 2.31 -0.23 10.89
N VAL A 87 1.68 -0.16 9.71
CA VAL A 87 2.34 -0.46 8.42
C VAL A 87 3.54 0.47 8.18
N ARG A 88 3.45 1.77 8.49
CA ARG A 88 4.59 2.69 8.38
C ARG A 88 5.71 2.46 9.40
N LYS A 89 5.40 1.83 10.54
CA LYS A 89 6.38 1.50 11.58
C LYS A 89 7.09 0.17 11.33
N LEU A 90 6.58 -0.66 10.41
CA LEU A 90 7.31 -1.83 9.98
C LEU A 90 8.67 -1.36 9.46
N PRO A 91 9.77 -2.02 9.86
CA PRO A 91 11.07 -1.74 9.26
C PRO A 91 10.85 -1.89 7.76
N ALA A 92 11.07 -0.82 7.00
CA ALA A 92 10.90 -0.85 5.56
C ALA A 92 11.64 -2.08 5.08
N ALA A 93 10.91 -3.07 4.55
CA ALA A 93 11.54 -4.19 3.88
C ALA A 93 12.38 -3.52 2.79
N GLU A 94 13.69 -3.42 3.04
CA GLU A 94 14.64 -2.69 2.23
C GLU A 94 14.82 -3.43 0.91
N HIS A 95 13.80 -3.48 0.06
CA HIS A 95 13.88 -3.94 -1.31
C HIS A 95 12.55 -3.77 -2.06
N ILE A 96 12.12 -2.53 -2.29
CA ILE A 96 11.77 -2.17 -3.66
C ILE A 96 12.54 -0.90 -4.00
N LYS A 97 13.83 -1.07 -4.25
CA LYS A 97 14.64 -0.11 -5.00
C LYS A 97 14.13 -0.17 -6.44
N ASP A 98 13.16 0.69 -6.75
CA ASP A 98 12.90 1.06 -8.14
C ASP A 98 14.24 1.45 -8.78
N PRO A 99 14.66 0.84 -9.89
CA PRO A 99 15.62 1.48 -10.79
C PRO A 99 14.91 2.64 -11.51
N ALA A 100 14.35 3.60 -10.76
CA ALA A 100 14.08 4.95 -11.27
C ALA A 100 15.40 5.72 -11.23
N GLY A 101 16.39 5.16 -11.91
CA GLY A 101 17.74 5.67 -12.05
C GLY A 101 18.15 5.48 -13.49
N ASP A 102 17.39 6.05 -14.43
CA ASP A 102 17.93 6.58 -15.68
C ASP A 102 16.92 7.52 -16.36
N ALA A 103 16.83 8.74 -15.86
CA ALA A 103 16.55 9.89 -16.72
C ALA A 103 17.66 10.92 -16.46
N GLY A 104 18.90 10.43 -16.53
CA GLY A 104 20.07 11.27 -16.58
C GLY A 104 20.36 11.69 -18.01
N LEU A 105 20.64 12.99 -18.16
CA LEU A 105 21.41 13.67 -19.22
C LEU A 105 20.60 14.46 -20.26
N PRO A 106 21.16 15.57 -20.77
CA PRO A 106 21.95 16.62 -20.08
C PRO A 106 21.40 18.04 -20.39
N PRO A 107 21.82 19.11 -19.67
CA PRO A 107 21.46 20.48 -20.04
C PRO A 107 22.13 20.87 -21.38
N LEU A 108 21.30 21.14 -22.39
CA LEU A 108 21.74 21.64 -23.69
C LEU A 108 22.07 23.14 -23.59
N TYR A 109 23.31 23.48 -23.28
CA TYR A 109 23.85 24.82 -23.55
C TYR A 109 24.87 24.77 -24.69
N PRO A 110 24.55 25.32 -25.87
CA PRO A 110 25.57 25.78 -26.80
C PRO A 110 26.09 27.19 -26.39
N LYS A 111 27.34 27.47 -26.75
CA LYS A 111 28.07 28.73 -26.53
C LYS A 111 27.60 29.85 -27.46
#